data_AF-A0A099Z9S5-F1
#
_entry.id   AF-A0A099Z9S5-F1
#
_cell.length_a   1.000
_cell.length_b   1.000
_cell.length_c   1.000
_cell.angle_alpha   90.00
_cell.angle_beta   90.00
_cell.angle_gamma   90.00
#
_symmetry.space_group_name_H-M   'P 1'
#
loop_
_entity.id
_entity.type
_entity.pdbx_description
1 polymer ?
#
loop_
_entity_poly.entity_id
_entity_poly.type
_entity_poly.pdbx_seq_one_letter_code
_entity_poly.pdbx_strand_id
1 'polypeptide(L)'
;QSDQQLDCALDLMRRLPPQQIEKNLSDLIDLVPSLCEDLLSSVDQPLKIARDKVVGKDYLLCDYNRDGDSYRSPWSNKYDPPLEDGAMPSARLRKLEVEANNAFDQYRDLYFEGGVSSVYLWDLDHGFAGVILIKKAGDGSKKIKGCWDSIHVVEVQEKSNGRTAHYKLTSTVMLWLQTNKTGSGTMNLGGSLTRQV
;
A
#
# COMPACT_ATOMS: atom_id res chain seq x y z
N GLN A 1 16.72 -22.72 -2.26
CA GLN A 1 16.92 -22.49 -0.81
C GLN A 1 16.30 -21.17 -0.40
N SER A 2 16.55 -20.07 -1.14
CA SER A 2 15.89 -18.76 -0.96
C SER A 2 14.35 -18.85 -0.98
N ASP A 3 13.77 -19.51 -1.99
CA ASP A 3 12.30 -19.63 -2.13
C ASP A 3 11.63 -20.28 -0.92
N GLN A 4 12.24 -21.34 -0.37
CA GLN A 4 11.72 -22.00 0.83
C GLN A 4 11.81 -21.09 2.06
N GLN A 5 12.85 -20.28 2.17
CA GLN A 5 12.98 -19.31 3.27
C GLN A 5 11.93 -18.21 3.14
N LEU A 6 11.67 -17.71 1.93
CA LEU A 6 10.61 -16.74 1.66
C LEU A 6 9.23 -17.31 2.00
N ASP A 7 8.92 -18.53 1.56
CA ASP A 7 7.67 -19.22 1.89
C ASP A 7 7.47 -19.36 3.41
N CYS A 8 8.52 -19.74 4.14
CA CYS A 8 8.49 -19.82 5.60
C CYS A 8 8.34 -18.44 6.26
N ALA A 9 8.99 -17.40 5.73
CA ALA A 9 8.89 -16.05 6.23
C ALA A 9 7.48 -15.47 6.05
N LEU A 10 6.87 -15.69 4.88
CA LEU A 10 5.48 -15.33 4.62
C LEU A 10 4.51 -16.13 5.51
N ASP A 11 4.79 -17.42 5.75
CA ASP A 11 4.01 -18.23 6.68
C ASP A 11 4.08 -17.73 8.12
N LEU A 12 5.25 -17.26 8.54
CA LEU A 12 5.44 -16.66 9.86
C LEU A 12 4.64 -15.37 10.00
N MET A 13 4.66 -14.50 9.00
CA MET A 13 3.87 -13.26 8.99
C MET A 13 2.36 -13.49 9.01
N ARG A 14 1.87 -14.64 8.51
CA ARG A 14 0.46 -15.04 8.62
C ARG A 14 0.06 -15.51 10.03
N ARG A 15 1.02 -15.85 10.90
CA ARG A 15 0.77 -16.44 12.22
C ARG A 15 1.12 -15.50 13.38
N LEU A 16 2.11 -14.64 13.20
CA LEU A 16 2.51 -13.68 14.23
C LEU A 16 1.39 -12.66 14.49
N PRO A 17 1.29 -12.11 15.72
CA PRO A 17 0.26 -11.14 16.05
C PRO A 17 0.34 -9.92 15.10
N PRO A 18 -0.74 -9.61 14.36
CA PRO A 18 -0.73 -8.54 13.37
C PRO A 18 -0.51 -7.16 14.02
N GLN A 19 -0.86 -7.00 15.30
CA GLN A 19 -0.61 -5.76 16.05
C GLN A 19 0.86 -5.34 16.11
N GLN A 20 1.78 -6.27 15.83
CA GLN A 20 3.22 -6.04 15.81
C GLN A 20 3.81 -6.10 14.40
N ILE A 21 2.99 -5.98 13.34
CA ILE A 21 3.41 -6.22 11.95
C ILE A 21 4.67 -5.45 11.52
N GLU A 22 4.79 -4.17 11.86
CA GLU A 22 5.99 -3.37 11.54
C GLU A 22 7.23 -3.91 12.24
N LYS A 23 7.10 -4.30 13.51
CA LYS A 23 8.19 -4.89 14.28
C LYS A 23 8.55 -6.29 13.78
N ASN A 24 7.54 -7.13 13.53
CA ASN A 24 7.73 -8.49 13.02
C ASN A 24 8.49 -8.48 11.70
N LEU A 25 8.16 -7.54 10.80
CA LEU A 25 8.86 -7.40 9.53
C LEU A 25 10.32 -6.95 9.73
N SER A 26 10.55 -5.97 10.60
CA SER A 26 11.92 -5.54 10.97
C SER A 26 12.74 -6.68 11.55
N ASP A 27 12.19 -7.41 12.53
CA ASP A 27 12.85 -8.55 13.18
C ASP A 27 13.13 -9.69 12.17
N LEU A 28 12.27 -9.86 11.17
CA LEU A 28 12.43 -10.88 10.12
C LEU A 28 13.50 -10.50 9.08
N ILE A 29 13.59 -9.21 8.75
CA ILE A 29 14.68 -8.67 7.91
C ILE A 29 16.02 -8.82 8.64
N ASP A 30 16.08 -8.52 9.94
CA ASP A 30 17.29 -8.70 10.74
C ASP A 30 17.70 -10.18 10.84
N LEU A 31 16.72 -11.09 10.90
CA LEU A 31 16.96 -12.54 10.95
C LEU A 31 17.46 -13.10 9.61
N VAL A 32 16.92 -12.63 8.48
CA VAL A 32 17.31 -13.08 7.14
C VAL A 32 17.50 -11.88 6.20
N PRO A 33 18.61 -11.13 6.32
CA PRO A 33 18.82 -9.88 5.57
C PRO A 33 18.81 -10.04 4.05
N SER A 34 19.14 -11.24 3.55
CA SER A 34 19.12 -11.56 2.13
C SER A 34 17.73 -11.51 1.50
N LEU A 35 16.66 -11.60 2.30
CA LEU A 35 15.27 -11.53 1.83
C LEU A 35 14.66 -10.13 1.99
N CYS A 36 15.44 -9.10 2.32
CA CYS A 36 14.91 -7.76 2.62
C CYS A 36 14.00 -7.22 1.50
N GLU A 37 14.46 -7.28 0.24
CA GLU A 37 13.71 -6.81 -0.92
C GLU A 37 12.45 -7.64 -1.20
N ASP A 38 12.56 -8.96 -1.12
CA ASP A 38 11.43 -9.89 -1.30
C ASP A 38 10.36 -9.71 -0.21
N LEU A 39 10.79 -9.48 1.04
CA LEU A 39 9.89 -9.28 2.18
C LEU A 39 9.18 -7.93 2.09
N LEU A 40 9.89 -6.84 1.78
CA LEU A 40 9.28 -5.52 1.62
C LEU A 40 8.29 -5.49 0.45
N SER A 41 8.55 -6.23 -0.62
CA SER A 41 7.64 -6.30 -1.78
C SER A 41 6.44 -7.24 -1.59
N SER A 42 6.54 -8.22 -0.69
CA SER A 42 5.53 -9.28 -0.51
C SER A 42 4.70 -9.16 0.78
N VAL A 43 5.19 -8.41 1.78
CA VAL A 43 4.53 -8.26 3.08
C VAL A 43 3.88 -6.88 3.17
N ASP A 44 2.56 -6.85 3.03
CA ASP A 44 1.80 -5.62 3.17
C ASP A 44 1.93 -5.02 4.59
N GLN A 45 2.18 -3.71 4.67
CA GLN A 45 2.27 -2.95 5.93
C GLN A 45 1.10 -1.95 6.06
N PRO A 46 0.73 -1.56 7.29
CA PRO A 46 -0.23 -0.48 7.50
C PRO A 46 0.21 0.81 6.79
N LEU A 47 -0.70 1.45 6.07
CA LEU A 47 -0.36 2.62 5.27
C LEU A 47 -0.05 3.81 6.17
N LYS A 48 1.02 4.54 5.82
CA LYS A 48 1.41 5.78 6.52
C LYS A 48 0.97 6.97 5.67
N ILE A 49 0.58 8.07 6.33
CA ILE A 49 0.21 9.31 5.65
C ILE A 49 1.39 10.27 5.71
N ALA A 50 1.75 10.85 4.57
CA ALA A 50 2.65 11.99 4.47
C ALA A 50 1.94 13.19 3.83
N ARG A 51 2.50 14.38 4.02
CA ARG A 51 1.97 15.63 3.46
C ARG A 51 2.87 16.10 2.32
N ASP A 52 2.32 16.22 1.13
CA ASP A 52 3.02 16.89 0.03
C ASP A 52 3.11 18.39 0.35
N LYS A 53 4.34 18.87 0.58
CA LYS A 53 4.61 20.27 0.95
C LYS A 53 4.40 21.25 -0.20
N VAL A 54 4.40 20.79 -1.46
CA VAL A 54 4.24 21.63 -2.66
C VAL A 54 2.77 21.94 -2.90
N VAL A 55 1.91 20.92 -2.86
CA VAL A 55 0.47 21.10 -3.13
C VAL A 55 -0.39 21.19 -1.87
N GLY A 56 0.17 20.84 -0.70
CA GLY A 56 -0.56 20.81 0.56
C GLY A 56 -1.64 19.73 0.60
N LYS A 57 -1.38 18.55 0.03
CA LYS A 57 -2.31 17.39 0.05
C LYS A 57 -1.65 16.19 0.71
N ASP A 58 -2.46 15.37 1.37
CA ASP A 58 -2.00 14.12 1.97
C ASP A 58 -1.80 13.04 0.88
N TYR A 59 -0.85 12.15 1.10
CA TYR A 59 -0.61 10.98 0.26
C TYR A 59 -0.16 9.78 1.10
N LEU A 60 -0.28 8.58 0.54
CA LEU A 60 -0.03 7.33 1.24
C LEU A 60 1.34 6.76 0.89
N LEU A 61 2.04 6.27 1.91
CA LEU A 61 3.35 5.64 1.80
C LEU A 61 3.22 4.12 1.82
N CYS A 62 3.87 3.48 0.87
CA CYS A 62 4.14 2.04 0.83
C CYS A 62 5.44 1.78 0.05
N ASP A 63 5.86 0.53 -0.05
CA ASP A 63 7.11 0.21 -0.76
C ASP A 63 7.02 0.51 -2.28
N TYR A 64 5.81 0.53 -2.88
CA TYR A 64 5.63 0.83 -4.31
C TYR A 64 5.87 2.30 -4.71
N ASN A 65 5.91 3.23 -3.75
CA ASN A 65 6.31 4.62 -4.02
C ASN A 65 7.59 5.02 -3.29
N ARG A 66 8.34 4.04 -2.78
CA ARG A 66 9.59 4.22 -2.06
C ARG A 66 10.78 4.07 -3.00
N ASP A 67 11.79 4.89 -2.78
CA ASP A 67 13.13 4.71 -3.35
C ASP A 67 14.16 5.13 -2.29
N GLY A 68 15.06 4.22 -1.92
CA GLY A 68 15.88 4.35 -0.72
C GLY A 68 15.02 4.63 0.53
N ASP A 69 15.20 5.79 1.15
CA ASP A 69 14.40 6.24 2.30
C ASP A 69 13.42 7.38 1.96
N SER A 70 13.19 7.62 0.67
CA SER A 70 12.32 8.70 0.18
C SER A 70 11.06 8.14 -0.46
N TYR A 71 9.99 8.92 -0.42
CA TYR A 71 8.70 8.54 -0.99
C TYR A 71 8.20 9.55 -2.00
N ARG A 72 7.76 9.07 -3.17
CA ARG A 72 7.22 9.88 -4.26
C ARG A 72 5.77 10.27 -3.96
N SER A 73 5.48 11.57 -3.99
CA SER A 73 4.10 12.07 -3.93
C SER A 73 3.38 11.90 -5.28
N PRO A 74 2.13 11.45 -5.30
CA PRO A 74 1.34 11.32 -6.53
C PRO A 74 0.91 12.68 -7.06
N TRP A 75 0.98 13.75 -6.25
CA TRP A 75 0.51 15.08 -6.63
C TRP A 75 1.62 15.90 -7.30
N SER A 76 2.72 16.15 -6.60
CA SER A 76 3.86 16.90 -7.13
C SER A 76 4.80 16.07 -8.00
N ASN A 77 4.68 14.73 -7.97
CA ASN A 77 5.62 13.81 -8.61
C ASN A 77 7.06 13.99 -8.11
N LYS A 78 7.24 14.32 -6.84
CA LYS A 78 8.56 14.51 -6.21
C LYS A 78 8.74 13.58 -5.04
N TYR A 79 9.97 13.13 -4.85
CA TYR A 79 10.40 12.41 -3.66
C TYR A 79 10.57 13.36 -2.47
N ASP A 80 10.18 12.90 -1.28
CA ASP A 80 10.51 13.51 0.01
C ASP A 80 11.11 12.43 0.94
N PRO A 81 12.36 12.58 1.42
CA PRO A 81 13.34 13.61 1.04
C PRO A 81 13.64 13.69 -0.47
N PRO A 82 14.17 14.82 -0.99
CA PRO A 82 14.48 14.94 -2.42
C PRO A 82 15.55 13.93 -2.87
N LEU A 83 15.31 13.31 -4.02
CA LEU A 83 16.24 12.43 -4.74
C LEU A 83 16.46 12.95 -6.16
N GLU A 84 17.69 12.83 -6.67
CA GLU A 84 18.04 13.23 -8.04
C GLU A 84 17.73 12.13 -9.06
N ASP A 85 17.82 10.86 -8.66
CA ASP A 85 17.77 9.67 -9.51
C ASP A 85 16.68 8.66 -9.09
N GLY A 86 15.67 9.11 -8.36
CA GLY A 86 14.56 8.26 -7.95
C GLY A 86 13.76 7.68 -9.12
N ALA A 87 13.19 6.49 -8.95
CA ALA A 87 12.37 5.83 -9.97
C ALA A 87 11.13 6.67 -10.36
N MET A 88 10.99 6.97 -11.65
CA MET A 88 9.91 7.81 -12.17
C MET A 88 9.11 7.08 -13.25
N PRO A 89 7.77 7.22 -13.28
CA PRO A 89 6.96 6.69 -14.37
C PRO A 89 7.26 7.41 -15.69
N SER A 90 7.09 6.72 -16.82
CA SER A 90 7.18 7.33 -18.14
C SER A 90 6.18 8.49 -18.30
N ALA A 91 6.47 9.44 -19.20
CA ALA A 91 5.60 10.61 -19.40
C ALA A 91 4.17 10.24 -19.80
N ARG A 92 3.99 9.13 -20.53
CA ARG A 92 2.66 8.58 -20.87
C ARG A 92 1.99 8.05 -19.61
N LEU A 93 2.69 7.22 -18.83
CA LEU A 93 2.13 6.57 -17.66
C LEU A 93 1.83 7.57 -16.53
N ARG A 94 2.64 8.62 -16.38
CA ARG A 94 2.38 9.71 -15.44
C ARG A 94 1.06 10.44 -15.71
N LYS A 95 0.68 10.64 -16.98
CA LYS A 95 -0.62 11.24 -17.31
C LYS A 95 -1.77 10.34 -16.85
N LEU A 96 -1.66 9.04 -17.12
CA LEU A 96 -2.63 8.05 -16.65
C LEU A 96 -2.69 7.97 -15.12
N GLU A 97 -1.54 8.06 -14.44
CA GLU A 97 -1.45 8.08 -12.98
C GLU A 97 -2.18 9.29 -12.38
N VAL A 98 -2.08 10.48 -12.99
CA VAL A 98 -2.82 11.67 -12.56
C VAL A 98 -4.33 11.49 -12.76
N GLU A 99 -4.76 10.95 -13.90
CA GLU A 99 -6.17 10.64 -14.16
C GLU A 99 -6.71 9.59 -13.18
N ALA A 100 -5.94 8.54 -12.90
CA ALA A 100 -6.29 7.50 -11.95
C ALA A 100 -6.41 8.05 -10.52
N ASN A 101 -5.48 8.91 -10.07
CA ASN A 101 -5.59 9.57 -8.77
C ASN A 101 -6.90 10.36 -8.65
N ASN A 102 -7.29 11.13 -9.68
CA ASN A 102 -8.55 11.88 -9.66
C ASN A 102 -9.79 10.97 -9.65
N ALA A 103 -9.75 9.86 -10.38
CA ALA A 103 -10.85 8.89 -10.39
C ALA A 103 -10.99 8.17 -9.04
N PHE A 104 -9.87 7.74 -8.46
CA PHE A 104 -9.89 7.03 -7.17
C PHE A 104 -10.10 7.95 -5.97
N ASP A 105 -9.80 9.25 -6.06
CA ASP A 105 -10.21 10.23 -5.06
C ASP A 105 -11.73 10.42 -5.02
N GLN A 106 -12.40 10.40 -6.19
CA GLN A 106 -13.87 10.37 -6.26
C GLN A 106 -14.44 9.05 -5.74
N TYR A 107 -13.86 7.91 -6.11
CA TYR A 107 -14.24 6.60 -5.55
C TYR A 107 -14.13 6.58 -4.03
N ARG A 108 -13.00 7.09 -3.49
CA ARG A 108 -12.78 7.24 -2.05
C ARG A 108 -13.92 8.06 -1.43
N ASP A 109 -14.24 9.21 -1.99
CA ASP A 109 -15.28 10.07 -1.42
C ASP A 109 -16.66 9.38 -1.41
N LEU A 110 -17.03 8.73 -2.51
CA LEU A 110 -18.31 8.01 -2.67
C LEU A 110 -18.48 6.84 -1.68
N TYR A 111 -17.41 6.13 -1.33
CA TYR A 111 -17.48 4.91 -0.50
C TYR A 111 -17.00 5.10 0.94
N PHE A 112 -16.04 6.00 1.16
CA PHE A 112 -15.39 6.18 2.46
C PHE A 112 -15.74 7.51 3.12
N GLU A 113 -16.38 8.46 2.40
CA GLU A 113 -16.80 9.77 2.92
C GLU A 113 -15.66 10.46 3.73
N GLY A 114 -14.44 10.43 3.18
CA GLY A 114 -13.23 10.89 3.86
C GLY A 114 -12.03 9.95 3.68
N GLY A 115 -11.02 10.09 4.54
CA GLY A 115 -9.75 9.36 4.41
C GLY A 115 -8.83 9.95 3.33
N VAL A 116 -7.79 9.19 2.99
CA VAL A 116 -6.78 9.56 1.97
C VAL A 116 -6.71 8.44 0.95
N SER A 117 -6.48 8.78 -0.33
CA SER A 117 -6.16 7.82 -1.38
C SER A 117 -4.93 8.26 -2.16
N SER A 118 -4.25 7.30 -2.78
CA SER A 118 -3.10 7.54 -3.65
C SER A 118 -2.99 6.42 -4.67
N VAL A 119 -2.63 6.77 -5.90
CA VAL A 119 -2.35 5.80 -6.98
C VAL A 119 -0.93 6.01 -7.47
N TYR A 120 -0.18 4.92 -7.58
CA TYR A 120 1.15 4.90 -8.15
C TYR A 120 1.22 3.88 -9.28
N LEU A 121 1.74 4.27 -10.44
CA LEU A 121 1.93 3.41 -11.60
C LEU A 121 3.41 3.30 -11.95
N TRP A 122 3.82 2.15 -12.50
CA TRP A 122 5.16 1.92 -13.03
C TRP A 122 5.11 1.08 -14.30
N ASP A 123 6.06 1.34 -15.21
CA ASP A 123 6.12 0.70 -16.51
C ASP A 123 6.60 -0.77 -16.37
N LEU A 124 6.09 -1.65 -17.25
CA LEU A 124 6.54 -3.03 -17.43
C LEU A 124 6.92 -3.25 -18.91
N ASP A 125 7.69 -4.30 -19.21
CA ASP A 125 8.10 -4.61 -20.59
C ASP A 125 6.92 -4.74 -21.57
N HIS A 126 5.80 -5.27 -21.09
CA HIS A 126 4.59 -5.55 -21.88
C HIS A 126 3.32 -4.95 -21.26
N GLY A 127 3.43 -3.72 -20.74
CA GLY A 127 2.30 -2.97 -20.19
C GLY A 127 2.71 -2.10 -19.02
N PHE A 128 1.94 -2.14 -17.94
CA PHE A 128 2.24 -1.41 -16.72
C PHE A 128 1.61 -2.10 -15.52
N ALA A 129 2.07 -1.75 -14.33
CA ALA A 129 1.40 -2.12 -13.11
C ALA A 129 1.13 -0.87 -12.27
N GLY A 130 0.30 -1.04 -11.25
CA GLY A 130 -0.05 0.03 -10.35
C GLY A 130 -0.54 -0.45 -9.02
N VAL A 131 -0.45 0.43 -8.04
CA VAL A 131 -1.08 0.24 -6.74
C VAL A 131 -2.08 1.35 -6.48
N ILE A 132 -3.26 0.97 -6.00
CA ILE A 132 -4.29 1.87 -5.50
C ILE A 132 -4.36 1.69 -3.98
N LEU A 133 -4.15 2.78 -3.27
CA LEU A 133 -4.11 2.84 -1.82
C LEU A 133 -5.28 3.65 -1.30
N ILE A 134 -5.96 3.16 -0.28
CA ILE A 134 -6.98 3.92 0.46
C ILE A 134 -6.78 3.70 1.94
N LYS A 135 -6.70 4.79 2.70
CA LYS A 135 -6.64 4.75 4.16
C LYS A 135 -7.78 5.56 4.75
N LYS A 136 -8.55 4.93 5.64
CA LYS A 136 -9.58 5.60 6.44
C LYS A 136 -9.40 5.28 7.92
N ALA A 137 -9.01 6.28 8.68
CA ALA A 137 -9.11 6.23 10.13
C ALA A 137 -10.55 6.60 10.56
N GLY A 138 -11.08 5.88 11.53
CA GLY A 138 -12.31 6.25 12.20
C GLY A 138 -12.11 7.50 13.06
N ASP A 139 -13.18 8.23 13.30
CA ASP A 139 -13.20 9.45 14.13
C ASP A 139 -12.90 9.20 15.63
N GLY A 140 -12.75 7.94 16.03
CA GLY A 140 -12.52 7.54 17.42
C GLY A 140 -13.75 7.74 18.32
N SER A 141 -14.92 8.02 17.74
CA SER A 141 -16.14 8.25 18.50
C SER A 141 -16.52 6.97 19.26
N LYS A 142 -16.89 7.12 20.54
CA LYS A 142 -17.38 6.03 21.43
C LYS A 142 -16.32 5.03 21.93
N LYS A 143 -15.08 5.45 22.17
CA LYS A 143 -13.97 4.61 22.73
C LYS A 143 -13.56 3.43 21.82
N ILE A 144 -13.98 3.46 20.56
CA ILE A 144 -13.62 2.48 19.54
C ILE A 144 -12.73 3.20 18.52
N LYS A 145 -11.48 2.76 18.38
CA LYS A 145 -10.58 3.18 17.32
C LYS A 145 -10.71 2.19 16.18
N GLY A 146 -10.95 2.69 14.97
CA GLY A 146 -11.00 1.89 13.76
C GLY A 146 -9.99 2.41 12.73
N CYS A 147 -9.34 1.52 11.99
CA CYS A 147 -8.54 1.87 10.83
C CYS A 147 -8.79 0.87 9.71
N TRP A 148 -8.96 1.39 8.50
CA TRP A 148 -9.07 0.64 7.27
C TRP A 148 -7.92 1.01 6.35
N ASP A 149 -7.26 0.00 5.81
CA ASP A 149 -6.21 0.15 4.81
C ASP A 149 -6.53 -0.79 3.62
N SER A 150 -6.65 -0.23 2.43
CA SER A 150 -6.80 -0.97 1.17
C SER A 150 -5.54 -0.84 0.34
N ILE A 151 -5.04 -1.97 -0.15
CA ILE A 151 -3.90 -2.07 -1.06
C ILE A 151 -4.35 -2.93 -2.25
N HIS A 152 -4.49 -2.31 -3.41
CA HIS A 152 -4.90 -2.98 -4.63
C HIS A 152 -3.78 -2.90 -5.65
N VAL A 153 -3.07 -4.01 -5.85
CA VAL A 153 -2.01 -4.13 -6.84
C VAL A 153 -2.60 -4.71 -8.12
N VAL A 154 -2.52 -3.95 -9.21
CA VAL A 154 -3.01 -4.35 -10.53
C VAL A 154 -1.83 -4.47 -11.50
N GLU A 155 -1.77 -5.60 -12.20
CA GLU A 155 -0.87 -5.82 -13.33
C GLU A 155 -1.69 -5.79 -14.61
N VAL A 156 -1.26 -4.97 -15.57
CA VAL A 156 -1.92 -4.77 -16.86
C VAL A 156 -0.99 -5.19 -17.98
N GLN A 157 -1.33 -6.29 -18.65
CA GLN A 157 -0.61 -6.77 -19.83
C GLN A 157 -1.33 -6.31 -21.10
N GLU A 158 -0.76 -5.31 -21.78
CA GLU A 158 -1.33 -4.78 -23.03
C GLU A 158 -1.03 -5.76 -24.17
N LYS A 159 -2.06 -6.17 -24.94
CA LYS A 159 -1.82 -6.97 -26.14
C LYS A 159 -1.31 -6.09 -27.28
N SER A 160 -0.54 -6.68 -28.19
CA SER A 160 0.09 -6.01 -29.34
C SER A 160 -0.88 -5.22 -30.25
N ASN A 161 -2.16 -5.56 -30.25
CA ASN A 161 -3.18 -4.85 -31.02
C ASN A 161 -3.80 -3.62 -30.32
N GLY A 162 -3.46 -3.38 -29.04
CA GLY A 162 -3.95 -2.25 -28.24
C GLY A 162 -5.45 -2.23 -27.93
N ARG A 163 -6.21 -3.28 -28.27
CA ARG A 163 -7.68 -3.33 -28.10
C ARG A 163 -8.15 -4.09 -26.87
N THR A 164 -7.29 -4.94 -26.32
CA THR A 164 -7.58 -5.76 -25.15
C THR A 164 -6.35 -5.83 -24.27
N ALA A 165 -6.54 -5.87 -22.97
CA ALA A 165 -5.49 -6.12 -21.99
C ALA A 165 -5.92 -7.24 -21.05
N HIS A 166 -4.95 -7.95 -20.49
CA HIS A 166 -5.18 -8.85 -19.37
C HIS A 166 -4.93 -8.09 -18.07
N TYR A 167 -5.87 -8.17 -17.13
CA TYR A 167 -5.79 -7.52 -15.84
C TYR A 167 -5.70 -8.61 -14.78
N LYS A 168 -4.72 -8.50 -13.90
CA LYS A 168 -4.58 -9.33 -12.71
C LYS A 168 -4.61 -8.41 -11.51
N LEU A 169 -5.56 -8.62 -10.60
CA LEU A 169 -5.75 -7.77 -9.43
C LEU A 169 -5.53 -8.58 -8.15
N THR A 170 -4.54 -8.18 -7.37
CA THR A 170 -4.31 -8.67 -6.01
C THR A 170 -4.69 -7.58 -5.03
N SER A 171 -5.66 -7.86 -4.16
CA SER A 171 -6.21 -6.90 -3.21
C SER A 171 -6.02 -7.39 -1.79
N THR A 172 -5.34 -6.59 -0.97
CA THR A 172 -5.25 -6.76 0.47
C THR A 172 -6.05 -5.67 1.16
N VAL A 173 -6.91 -6.07 2.09
CA VAL A 173 -7.60 -5.15 3.00
C VAL A 173 -7.15 -5.47 4.42
N MET A 174 -6.69 -4.45 5.14
CA MET A 174 -6.43 -4.53 6.58
C MET A 174 -7.52 -3.78 7.34
N LEU A 175 -8.01 -4.42 8.40
CA LEU A 175 -9.00 -3.84 9.30
C LEU A 175 -8.49 -3.95 10.72
N TRP A 176 -8.43 -2.80 11.39
CA TRP A 176 -8.01 -2.68 12.78
C TRP A 176 -9.14 -2.08 13.60
N LEU A 177 -9.50 -2.74 14.68
CA LEU A 177 -10.54 -2.32 15.61
C LEU A 177 -10.01 -2.49 17.03
N GLN A 178 -9.96 -1.39 17.79
CA GLN A 178 -9.54 -1.40 19.19
C GLN A 178 -10.60 -0.72 20.03
N THR A 179 -11.04 -1.38 21.11
CA THR A 179 -11.99 -0.80 22.07
C THR A 179 -11.53 -1.06 23.49
N ASN A 180 -11.85 -0.13 24.40
CA ASN A 180 -11.66 -0.31 25.83
C ASN A 180 -12.94 0.08 26.58
N LYS A 181 -13.70 -0.93 27.00
CA LYS A 181 -14.97 -0.76 27.73
C LYS A 181 -14.91 -1.50 29.05
N THR A 182 -15.56 -0.96 30.07
CA THR A 182 -15.55 -1.52 31.43
C THR A 182 -16.00 -2.98 31.49
N GLY A 183 -16.96 -3.40 30.65
CA GLY A 183 -17.47 -4.78 30.63
C GLY A 183 -16.66 -5.77 29.79
N SER A 184 -15.91 -5.31 28.78
CA SER A 184 -15.14 -6.19 27.88
C SER A 184 -13.63 -6.10 28.07
N GLY A 185 -13.16 -5.17 28.91
CA GLY A 185 -11.75 -4.79 28.97
C GLY A 185 -11.25 -4.23 27.64
N THR A 186 -9.95 -4.39 27.41
CA THR A 186 -9.29 -4.05 26.14
C THR A 186 -9.50 -5.18 25.14
N MET A 187 -10.14 -4.86 24.02
CA MET A 187 -10.30 -5.77 22.88
C MET A 187 -9.57 -5.16 21.68
N ASN A 188 -8.72 -5.96 21.05
CA ASN A 188 -8.00 -5.61 19.82
C ASN A 188 -8.28 -6.70 18.79
N LEU A 189 -8.99 -6.32 17.73
CA LEU A 189 -9.30 -7.17 16.59
C LEU A 189 -8.62 -6.54 15.38
N GLY A 190 -7.60 -7.20 14.85
CA GLY A 190 -6.79 -6.69 13.76
C GLY A 190 -6.34 -7.83 12.87
N GLY A 191 -6.19 -7.55 11.57
CA GLY A 191 -5.69 -8.51 10.60
C GLY A 191 -5.91 -8.02 9.18
N SER A 192 -5.56 -8.87 8.21
CA SER A 192 -5.70 -8.60 6.79
C SER A 192 -6.33 -9.78 6.04
N LEU A 193 -6.94 -9.49 4.90
CA LEU A 193 -7.44 -10.47 3.96
C LEU A 193 -6.95 -10.12 2.56
N THR A 194 -6.30 -11.08 1.90
CA THR A 194 -5.82 -10.93 0.52
C THR A 194 -6.64 -11.81 -0.43
N ARG A 195 -7.03 -11.26 -1.58
CA ARG A 195 -7.71 -11.98 -2.67
C ARG A 195 -7.09 -11.61 -4.00
N GLN A 196 -7.11 -12.55 -4.95
CA GLN A 196 -6.68 -12.33 -6.33
C GLN A 196 -7.78 -12.71 -7.31
N VAL A 197 -7.95 -11.93 -8.38
CA VAL A 197 -8.86 -12.19 -9.51
C VAL A 197 -8.20 -11.88 -10.85
#